data_AF-A0AB38A0X1-F1
#
_entry.id   AF-A0AB38A0X1-F1
#
_cell.length_a   1.000
_cell.length_b   1.000
_cell.length_c   1.000
_cell.angle_alpha   90.00
_cell.angle_beta   90.00
_cell.angle_gamma   90.00
#
_symmetry.space_group_name_H-M   'P 1'
#
loop_
_entity.id
_entity.type
_entity.pdbx_description
1 polymer ?
#
loop_
_entity_poly.entity_id
_entity_poly.type
_entity_poly.pdbx_seq_one_letter_code
_entity_poly.pdbx_strand_id
1 'polypeptide(L)'
;MDSLLFIFLAFYIAHLYQKKRFNSSGYKDASGHSFFDILTDPGRKGEYLIYRSLERLDGQHKLLTNVYLPKRDGTTTEIDLIMISETGIYVFESKNYSGWIFGDEDSRNWTQSLKGGKKYRFYNPIWQNKKHISHLKSHLGLGSEVFRSYIIFSERCVLKKMSVRSPEVKVMNRNVLTREINQDLTSLANRLNIWEINQIYNDLSRFALADAQTKQSHIDAMRWKK
;
A
#
# COMPACT_ATOMS: atom_id res chain seq x y z
N MET A 1 3.27 -21.45 37.73
CA MET A 1 3.80 -22.16 36.55
C MET A 1 2.75 -22.25 35.45
N ASP A 2 1.49 -22.47 35.79
CA ASP A 2 0.38 -22.65 34.83
C ASP A 2 0.08 -21.40 33.99
N SER A 3 0.11 -20.20 34.58
CA SER A 3 -0.17 -18.96 33.85
C SER A 3 0.82 -18.65 32.73
N LEU A 4 2.09 -19.04 32.88
CA LEU A 4 3.11 -18.87 31.84
C LEU A 4 2.86 -19.84 30.67
N LEU A 5 2.50 -21.09 30.95
CA LEU A 5 2.15 -22.08 29.94
C LEU A 5 0.95 -21.62 29.09
N PHE A 6 -0.09 -21.06 29.72
CA PHE A 6 -1.24 -20.51 29.01
C PHE A 6 -0.87 -19.33 28.10
N ILE A 7 0.04 -18.46 28.54
CA ILE A 7 0.53 -17.33 27.73
C ILE A 7 1.30 -17.85 26.50
N PHE A 8 2.23 -18.80 26.69
CA PHE A 8 2.97 -19.39 25.56
C PHE A 8 2.04 -20.11 24.59
N LEU A 9 1.06 -20.86 25.10
CA LEU A 9 0.06 -21.54 24.28
C LEU A 9 -0.79 -20.52 23.49
N ALA A 10 -1.22 -19.43 24.11
CA ALA A 10 -1.96 -18.37 23.43
C ALA A 10 -1.15 -17.72 22.29
N PHE A 11 0.14 -17.42 22.54
CA PHE A 11 1.03 -16.90 21.50
C PHE A 11 1.25 -17.91 20.37
N TYR A 12 1.42 -19.20 20.69
CA TYR A 12 1.58 -20.25 19.70
C TYR A 12 0.32 -20.41 18.84
N ILE A 13 -0.86 -20.45 19.45
CA ILE A 13 -2.15 -20.50 18.73
C ILE A 13 -2.31 -19.26 17.85
N ALA A 14 -2.03 -18.07 18.36
CA ALA A 14 -2.09 -16.83 17.59
C ALA A 14 -1.10 -16.83 16.41
N HIS A 15 0.08 -17.42 16.58
CA HIS A 15 1.06 -17.62 15.51
C HIS A 15 0.53 -18.57 14.43
N LEU A 16 0.00 -19.73 14.82
CA LEU A 16 -0.60 -20.70 13.90
C LEU A 16 -1.77 -20.07 13.12
N TYR A 17 -2.62 -19.31 13.81
CA TYR A 17 -3.74 -18.61 13.20
C TYR A 17 -3.28 -17.57 12.17
N GLN A 18 -2.27 -16.76 12.52
CA GLN A 18 -1.69 -15.77 11.59
C GLN A 18 -1.03 -16.44 10.38
N LYS A 19 -0.28 -17.54 10.60
CA LYS A 19 0.34 -18.33 9.53
C LYS A 19 -0.70 -18.93 8.59
N LYS A 20 -1.77 -19.50 9.14
CA LYS A 20 -2.89 -20.04 8.35
C LYS A 20 -3.53 -18.93 7.49
N ARG A 21 -3.80 -17.76 8.06
CA ARG A 21 -4.35 -16.61 7.32
C ARG A 21 -3.42 -16.06 6.25
N PHE A 22 -2.11 -16.17 6.44
CA PHE A 22 -1.12 -15.81 5.44
C PHE A 22 -1.12 -16.82 4.29
N ASN A 23 -1.06 -18.10 4.62
CA ASN A 23 -1.07 -19.17 3.62
C ASN A 23 -2.39 -19.25 2.84
N SER A 24 -3.50 -18.76 3.40
CA SER A 24 -4.80 -18.72 2.73
C SER A 24 -5.06 -17.44 1.93
N SER A 25 -4.09 -16.53 1.83
CA SER A 25 -4.18 -15.32 1.00
C SER A 25 -3.25 -15.40 -0.18
N GLY A 26 -3.59 -14.76 -1.30
CA GLY A 26 -2.75 -14.66 -2.49
C GLY A 26 -1.52 -13.77 -2.33
N TYR A 27 -1.31 -13.16 -1.16
CA TYR A 27 -0.20 -12.22 -0.94
C TYR A 27 1.18 -12.84 -1.16
N LYS A 28 1.36 -14.12 -0.79
CA LYS A 28 2.63 -14.83 -1.02
C LYS A 28 2.97 -14.84 -2.51
N ASP A 29 1.97 -15.16 -3.34
CA ASP A 29 2.13 -15.27 -4.78
C ASP A 29 2.26 -13.89 -5.43
N ALA A 30 1.56 -12.88 -4.91
CA ALA A 30 1.62 -11.51 -5.41
C ALA A 30 2.94 -10.79 -5.10
N SER A 31 3.51 -11.02 -3.90
CA SER A 31 4.69 -10.27 -3.40
C SER A 31 6.00 -11.06 -3.40
N GLY A 32 5.92 -12.39 -3.42
CA GLY A 32 7.06 -13.29 -3.23
C GLY A 32 7.58 -13.33 -1.79
N HIS A 33 6.94 -12.63 -0.86
CA HIS A 33 7.35 -12.62 0.55
C HIS A 33 6.86 -13.85 1.29
N SER A 34 7.68 -14.35 2.22
CA SER A 34 7.32 -15.45 3.12
C SER A 34 6.58 -14.94 4.36
N PHE A 35 5.94 -15.84 5.10
CA PHE A 35 5.36 -15.49 6.39
C PHE A 35 6.42 -14.95 7.38
N PHE A 36 7.65 -15.45 7.29
CA PHE A 36 8.76 -14.98 8.14
C PHE A 36 9.10 -13.52 7.84
N ASP A 37 9.13 -13.13 6.56
CA ASP A 37 9.34 -11.73 6.16
C ASP A 37 8.28 -10.80 6.77
N ILE A 38 7.02 -11.24 6.84
CA ILE A 38 5.92 -10.48 7.47
C ILE A 38 6.10 -10.34 8.98
N LEU A 39 6.76 -11.29 9.64
CA LEU A 39 7.01 -11.21 11.07
C LEU A 39 8.19 -10.30 11.40
N THR A 40 9.20 -10.22 10.52
CA THR A 40 10.44 -9.48 10.77
C THR A 40 10.45 -8.07 10.17
N ASP A 41 9.64 -7.81 9.15
CA ASP A 41 9.55 -6.51 8.49
C ASP A 41 8.18 -5.84 8.75
N PRO A 42 8.14 -4.78 9.57
CA PRO A 42 6.91 -4.04 9.83
C PRO A 42 6.30 -3.41 8.57
N GLY A 43 7.11 -2.95 7.60
CA GLY A 43 6.64 -2.35 6.35
C GLY A 43 5.83 -3.37 5.53
N ARG A 44 6.44 -4.53 5.28
CA ARG A 44 5.78 -5.66 4.59
C ARG A 44 4.53 -6.14 5.33
N LYS A 45 4.56 -6.15 6.67
CA LYS A 45 3.35 -6.44 7.46
C LYS A 45 2.24 -5.43 7.21
N GLY A 46 2.59 -4.16 7.01
CA GLY A 46 1.66 -3.11 6.63
C GLY A 46 0.97 -3.40 5.30
N GLU A 47 1.76 -3.63 4.26
CA GLU A 47 1.31 -3.98 2.90
C GLU A 47 0.45 -5.24 2.88
N TYR A 48 0.90 -6.30 3.56
CA TYR A 48 0.16 -7.54 3.71
C TYR A 48 -1.25 -7.34 4.28
N LEU A 49 -1.37 -6.52 5.33
CA LEU A 49 -2.66 -6.26 5.97
C LEU A 49 -3.58 -5.41 5.09
N ILE A 50 -3.03 -4.54 4.24
CA ILE A 50 -3.80 -3.80 3.22
C ILE A 50 -4.30 -4.78 2.17
N TYR A 51 -3.39 -5.55 1.55
CA TYR A 51 -3.73 -6.57 0.54
C TYR A 51 -4.85 -7.50 1.01
N ARG A 52 -4.71 -8.04 2.22
CA ARG A 52 -5.68 -9.00 2.78
C ARG A 52 -7.04 -8.37 3.11
N SER A 53 -7.13 -7.05 3.23
CA SER A 53 -8.41 -6.33 3.35
C SER A 53 -9.05 -6.13 1.98
N LEU A 54 -8.23 -5.85 0.96
CA LEU A 54 -8.69 -5.65 -0.42
C LEU A 54 -9.12 -6.96 -1.08
N GLU A 55 -8.37 -8.05 -0.88
CA GLU A 55 -8.66 -9.39 -1.40
C GLU A 55 -10.03 -9.92 -0.96
N ARG A 56 -10.55 -9.43 0.17
CA ARG A 56 -11.86 -9.81 0.71
C ARG A 56 -13.03 -8.95 0.21
N LEU A 57 -12.76 -7.94 -0.61
CA LEU A 57 -13.83 -7.11 -1.16
C LEU A 57 -14.67 -7.93 -2.12
N ASP A 58 -15.97 -7.66 -2.13
CA ASP A 58 -16.86 -8.21 -3.12
C ASP A 58 -16.62 -7.55 -4.48
N GLY A 59 -17.04 -8.24 -5.54
CA GLY A 59 -16.89 -7.75 -6.92
C GLY A 59 -15.56 -8.11 -7.57
N GLN A 60 -15.49 -7.91 -8.88
CA GLN A 60 -14.32 -8.28 -9.68
C GLN A 60 -13.23 -7.21 -9.55
N HIS A 61 -12.10 -7.60 -8.97
CA HIS A 61 -10.93 -6.76 -8.87
C HIS A 61 -9.64 -7.59 -8.97
N LYS A 62 -8.54 -6.93 -9.32
CA LYS A 62 -7.19 -7.53 -9.38
C LYS A 62 -6.25 -6.76 -8.46
N LEU A 63 -5.28 -7.45 -7.88
CA LEU A 63 -4.31 -6.88 -6.96
C LEU A 63 -2.88 -7.16 -7.45
N LEU A 64 -2.03 -6.14 -7.35
CA LEU A 64 -0.59 -6.22 -7.60
C LEU A 64 0.15 -5.59 -6.43
N THR A 65 1.32 -6.13 -6.08
CA THR A 65 2.16 -5.64 -5.00
C THR A 65 3.59 -5.45 -5.47
N ASN A 66 4.28 -4.46 -4.91
CA ASN A 66 5.68 -4.16 -5.18
C ASN A 66 5.97 -4.07 -6.69
N VAL A 67 5.25 -3.17 -7.37
CA VAL A 67 5.37 -2.98 -8.82
C VAL A 67 6.51 -1.98 -9.09
N TYR A 68 7.56 -2.41 -9.80
CA TYR A 68 8.73 -1.60 -10.14
C TYR A 68 8.61 -1.03 -11.55
N LEU A 69 7.89 0.08 -11.71
CA LEU A 69 7.73 0.73 -13.01
C LEU A 69 9.02 1.44 -13.44
N PRO A 70 9.52 1.22 -14.68
CA PRO A 70 10.66 1.96 -15.20
C PRO A 70 10.32 3.43 -15.43
N LYS A 71 11.28 4.32 -15.15
CA LYS A 71 11.23 5.74 -15.45
C LYS A 71 12.09 6.07 -16.67
N ARG A 72 11.85 7.25 -17.24
CA ARG A 72 12.63 7.77 -18.38
C ARG A 72 14.12 7.96 -18.07
N ASP A 73 14.47 8.18 -16.80
CA ASP A 73 15.87 8.36 -16.34
C ASP A 73 16.62 7.03 -16.13
N GLY A 74 16.02 5.89 -16.51
CA GLY A 74 16.61 4.56 -16.33
C GLY A 74 16.44 3.99 -14.92
N THR A 75 15.94 4.76 -13.96
CA THR A 75 15.61 4.25 -12.61
C THR A 75 14.20 3.67 -12.55
N THR A 76 13.82 3.04 -11.45
CA THR A 76 12.46 2.52 -11.22
C THR A 76 11.71 3.30 -10.14
N THR A 77 10.39 3.34 -10.22
CA THR A 77 9.52 3.67 -9.09
C THR A 77 8.92 2.39 -8.55
N GLU A 78 9.01 2.19 -7.24
CA GLU A 78 8.25 1.13 -6.57
C GLU A 78 6.87 1.67 -6.22
N ILE A 79 5.83 0.86 -6.42
CA ILE A 79 4.46 1.12 -6.01
C ILE A 79 4.04 -0.03 -5.10
N ASP A 80 3.73 0.28 -3.85
CA ASP A 80 3.49 -0.73 -2.81
C ASP A 80 2.36 -1.68 -3.19
N LEU A 81 1.20 -1.13 -3.57
CA LEU A 81 0.03 -1.93 -3.94
C LEU A 81 -0.88 -1.19 -4.93
N ILE A 82 -1.40 -1.94 -5.89
CA ILE A 82 -2.38 -1.47 -6.89
C ILE A 82 -3.60 -2.40 -6.84
N MET A 83 -4.79 -1.81 -6.79
CA MET A 83 -6.04 -2.53 -7.06
C MET A 83 -6.65 -2.00 -8.36
N ILE A 84 -7.09 -2.90 -9.22
CA ILE A 84 -7.78 -2.58 -10.48
C ILE A 84 -9.20 -3.14 -10.37
N SER A 85 -10.21 -2.28 -10.47
CA SER A 85 -11.63 -2.66 -10.44
C SER A 85 -12.39 -1.95 -11.57
N GLU A 86 -13.68 -2.25 -11.72
CA GLU A 86 -14.54 -1.61 -12.73
C GLU A 86 -14.64 -0.08 -12.57
N THR A 87 -14.50 0.45 -11.36
CA THR A 87 -14.56 1.89 -11.07
C THR A 87 -13.23 2.62 -11.27
N GLY A 88 -12.11 1.90 -11.43
CA GLY A 88 -10.81 2.49 -11.72
C GLY A 88 -9.60 1.75 -11.14
N ILE A 89 -8.47 2.47 -11.09
CA ILE A 89 -7.17 2.01 -10.59
C ILE A 89 -6.87 2.74 -9.27
N TYR A 90 -6.81 1.98 -8.19
CA TYR A 90 -6.54 2.47 -6.84
C TYR A 90 -5.07 2.19 -6.51
N VAL A 91 -4.32 3.24 -6.23
CA VAL A 91 -2.88 3.16 -5.94
C VAL A 91 -2.68 3.45 -4.46
N PHE A 92 -2.06 2.51 -3.75
CA PHE A 92 -1.93 2.55 -2.30
C PHE A 92 -0.49 2.80 -1.88
N GLU A 93 -0.30 3.75 -0.97
CA GLU A 93 0.96 4.03 -0.29
C GLU A 93 0.83 3.59 1.18
N SER A 94 1.65 2.62 1.59
CA SER A 94 1.59 2.00 2.92
C SER A 94 2.56 2.66 3.88
N LYS A 95 2.05 3.33 4.92
CA LYS A 95 2.85 3.97 5.97
C LYS A 95 2.68 3.28 7.31
N ASN A 96 3.63 2.41 7.65
CA ASN A 96 3.63 1.74 8.95
C ASN A 96 4.28 2.57 10.08
N TYR A 97 3.79 3.78 10.31
CA TYR A 97 4.25 4.66 11.40
C TYR A 97 3.47 4.49 12.70
N SER A 98 4.03 5.03 13.78
CA SER A 98 3.40 5.15 15.10
C SER A 98 3.43 6.59 15.64
N GLY A 99 2.71 6.88 16.72
CA GLY A 99 2.71 8.20 17.37
C GLY A 99 1.74 9.17 16.71
N TRP A 100 2.07 10.46 16.66
CA TRP A 100 1.26 11.47 15.98
C TRP A 100 1.86 11.84 14.63
N ILE A 101 1.04 11.91 13.61
CA ILE A 101 1.44 12.35 12.27
C ILE A 101 0.83 13.72 12.01
N PHE A 102 1.67 14.67 11.63
CA PHE A 102 1.28 16.04 11.30
C PHE A 102 1.68 16.33 9.85
N GLY A 103 0.76 16.85 9.06
CA GLY A 103 0.99 17.23 7.68
C GLY A 103 -0.32 17.41 6.94
N ASP A 104 -0.24 18.07 5.81
CA ASP A 104 -1.35 18.32 4.90
C ASP A 104 -0.91 18.11 3.45
N GLU A 105 -1.87 18.21 2.54
CA GLU A 105 -1.64 18.03 1.11
C GLU A 105 -0.61 19.00 0.52
N ASP A 106 -0.54 20.24 1.01
CA ASP A 106 0.30 21.30 0.47
C ASP A 106 1.74 21.25 1.03
N SER A 107 1.95 20.57 2.16
CA SER A 107 3.25 20.47 2.84
C SER A 107 4.19 19.50 2.12
N ARG A 108 5.40 19.94 1.76
CA ARG A 108 6.43 19.07 1.14
C ARG A 108 6.83 17.87 2.01
N ASN A 109 6.92 18.07 3.33
CA ASN A 109 7.28 17.01 4.28
C ASN A 109 6.29 16.99 5.42
N TRP A 110 5.93 15.79 5.87
CA TRP A 110 5.15 15.54 7.06
C TRP A 110 6.06 15.25 8.26
N THR A 111 5.51 15.33 9.45
CA THR A 111 6.24 15.11 10.71
C THR A 111 5.59 14.01 11.52
N GLN A 112 6.37 12.99 11.86
CA GLN A 112 6.04 12.01 12.88
C GLN A 112 6.56 12.50 14.24
N SER A 113 5.72 12.52 15.25
CA SER A 113 6.07 12.79 16.65
C SER A 113 5.83 11.55 17.49
N LEU A 114 6.88 11.03 18.12
CA LEU A 114 6.84 9.85 18.98
C LEU A 114 6.69 10.23 20.45
N LYS A 115 6.33 9.23 21.27
CA LYS A 115 6.36 9.34 22.73
C LYS A 115 7.79 9.71 23.18
N GLY A 116 7.89 10.68 24.09
CA GLY A 116 9.18 11.24 24.51
C GLY A 116 9.71 12.38 23.64
N GLY A 117 8.89 12.93 22.74
CA GLY A 117 9.17 14.21 22.06
C GLY A 117 10.06 14.10 20.81
N LYS A 118 10.56 12.90 20.47
CA LYS A 118 11.33 12.67 19.23
C LYS A 118 10.47 12.95 18.01
N LYS A 119 10.99 13.76 17.08
CA LYS A 119 10.32 14.12 15.83
C LYS A 119 11.15 13.71 14.62
N TYR A 120 10.49 13.17 13.61
CA TYR A 120 11.10 12.77 12.35
C TYR A 120 10.30 13.35 11.19
N ARG A 121 10.98 13.95 10.21
CA ARG A 121 10.34 14.41 8.98
C ARG A 121 10.44 13.34 7.91
N PHE A 122 9.39 13.18 7.14
CA PHE A 122 9.36 12.31 5.97
C PHE A 122 8.67 13.04 4.82
N TYR A 123 9.03 12.68 3.59
CA TYR A 123 8.46 13.31 2.41
C TYR A 123 6.96 12.99 2.30
N ASN A 124 6.18 13.96 1.81
CA ASN A 124 4.73 13.87 1.78
C ASN A 124 4.25 12.64 0.98
N PRO A 125 3.53 11.69 1.61
CA PRO A 125 3.10 10.46 0.95
C PRO A 125 2.06 10.70 -0.16
N ILE A 126 1.25 11.76 -0.07
CA ILE A 126 0.35 12.17 -1.16
C ILE A 126 1.19 12.51 -2.40
N TRP A 127 2.30 13.23 -2.23
CA TRP A 127 3.16 13.60 -3.34
C TRP A 127 4.00 12.41 -3.85
N GLN A 128 4.28 11.40 -3.02
CA GLN A 128 4.87 10.13 -3.49
C GLN A 128 3.88 9.43 -4.41
N ASN A 129 2.67 9.21 -3.93
CA ASN A 129 1.66 8.47 -4.66
C ASN A 129 1.19 9.21 -5.93
N LYS A 130 1.14 10.54 -5.90
CA LYS A 130 0.90 11.36 -7.11
C LYS A 130 1.97 11.13 -8.19
N LYS A 131 3.23 10.94 -7.81
CA LYS A 131 4.29 10.57 -8.76
C LYS A 131 4.07 9.15 -9.29
N HIS A 132 3.70 8.19 -8.45
CA HIS A 132 3.37 6.82 -8.88
C HIS A 132 2.25 6.83 -9.93
N ILE A 133 1.14 7.50 -9.63
CA ILE A 133 0.01 7.68 -10.55
C ILE A 133 0.45 8.37 -11.84
N SER A 134 1.29 9.41 -11.79
CA SER A 134 1.80 10.07 -12.99
C SER A 134 2.58 9.12 -13.92
N HIS A 135 3.37 8.20 -13.36
CA HIS A 135 4.08 7.19 -14.15
C HIS A 135 3.11 6.15 -14.72
N LEU A 136 2.16 5.66 -13.91
CA LEU A 136 1.11 4.74 -14.37
C LEU A 136 0.28 5.34 -15.51
N LYS A 137 -0.13 6.60 -15.40
CA LYS A 137 -0.84 7.33 -16.47
C LYS A 137 -0.05 7.34 -17.77
N SER A 138 1.24 7.66 -17.67
CA SER A 138 2.12 7.73 -18.84
C SER A 138 2.35 6.35 -19.47
N HIS A 139 2.45 5.31 -18.65
CA HIS A 139 2.66 3.93 -19.08
C HIS A 139 1.41 3.32 -19.72
N LEU A 140 0.24 3.50 -19.10
CA LEU A 140 -1.03 2.91 -19.53
C LEU A 140 -1.79 3.76 -20.57
N GLY A 141 -1.41 5.03 -20.75
CA GLY A 141 -2.12 5.95 -21.64
C GLY A 141 -3.52 6.34 -21.16
N LEU A 142 -3.76 6.31 -19.84
CA LEU A 142 -5.07 6.57 -19.23
C LEU A 142 -5.18 7.98 -18.60
N GLY A 143 -6.40 8.53 -18.59
CA GLY A 143 -6.73 9.84 -18.00
C GLY A 143 -6.68 9.86 -16.47
N SER A 144 -6.76 11.04 -15.85
CA SER A 144 -6.71 11.15 -14.37
C SER A 144 -7.95 10.56 -13.69
N GLU A 145 -9.09 10.59 -14.37
CA GLU A 145 -10.40 10.25 -13.85
C GLU A 145 -10.55 8.78 -13.43
N VAL A 146 -9.69 7.89 -13.94
CA VAL A 146 -9.66 6.48 -13.56
C VAL A 146 -8.79 6.19 -12.35
N PHE A 147 -7.93 7.12 -11.92
CA PHE A 147 -6.99 6.88 -10.81
C PHE A 147 -7.52 7.40 -9.48
N ARG A 148 -7.26 6.65 -8.41
CA ARG A 148 -7.51 7.05 -7.01
C ARG A 148 -6.26 6.84 -6.17
N SER A 149 -5.96 7.81 -5.31
CA SER A 149 -4.77 7.80 -4.46
C SER A 149 -5.15 7.51 -3.01
N TYR A 150 -4.68 6.39 -2.47
CA TYR A 150 -4.95 5.97 -1.10
C TYR A 150 -3.66 5.96 -0.28
N ILE A 151 -3.58 6.82 0.73
CA ILE A 151 -2.47 6.84 1.67
C ILE A 151 -2.92 6.17 2.97
N ILE A 152 -2.36 5.01 3.28
CA ILE A 152 -2.82 4.15 4.35
C ILE A 152 -1.80 4.11 5.48
N PHE A 153 -2.19 4.62 6.64
CA PHE A 153 -1.38 4.59 7.85
C PHE A 153 -1.77 3.42 8.77
N SER A 154 -0.81 2.87 9.50
CA SER A 154 -1.13 1.90 10.56
C SER A 154 -1.94 2.54 11.70
N GLU A 155 -2.71 1.74 12.43
CA GLU A 155 -3.50 2.17 13.59
C GLU A 155 -2.62 2.54 14.80
N ARG A 156 -1.31 2.32 14.71
CA ARG A 156 -0.35 2.72 15.76
C ARG A 156 -0.09 4.23 15.76
N CYS A 157 -0.63 4.96 14.79
CA CYS A 157 -0.52 6.40 14.73
C CYS A 157 -1.87 7.10 14.67
N VAL A 158 -1.90 8.34 15.14
CA VAL A 158 -3.04 9.25 15.06
C VAL A 158 -2.68 10.35 14.05
N LEU A 159 -3.51 10.48 13.01
CA LEU A 159 -3.42 11.55 12.04
C LEU A 159 -3.94 12.85 12.69
N LYS A 160 -3.10 13.89 12.76
CA LYS A 160 -3.40 15.17 13.41
C LYS A 160 -3.35 16.29 12.38
N LYS A 161 -4.39 17.16 12.40
CA LYS A 161 -4.45 18.39 11.60
C LYS A 161 -4.15 18.16 10.12
N MET A 162 -4.96 17.31 9.47
CA MET A 162 -4.78 16.95 8.08
C MET A 162 -5.88 17.58 7.23
N SER A 163 -5.49 18.35 6.21
CA SER A 163 -6.38 18.87 5.19
C SER A 163 -6.01 18.24 3.85
N VAL A 164 -6.98 17.55 3.25
CA VAL A 164 -6.88 16.95 1.91
C VAL A 164 -8.05 17.52 1.13
N ARG A 165 -7.75 18.21 0.03
CA ARG A 165 -8.72 18.93 -0.81
C ARG A 165 -8.96 18.20 -2.12
N SER A 166 -7.99 17.43 -2.61
CA SER A 166 -8.15 16.66 -3.84
C SER A 166 -9.14 15.51 -3.64
N PRO A 167 -10.25 15.46 -4.40
CA PRO A 167 -11.33 14.49 -4.18
C PRO A 167 -10.92 13.04 -4.48
N GLU A 168 -9.92 12.84 -5.33
CA GLU A 168 -9.37 11.52 -5.67
C GLU A 168 -8.35 11.00 -4.65
N VAL A 169 -8.00 11.80 -3.64
CA VAL A 169 -7.01 11.47 -2.62
C VAL A 169 -7.71 11.17 -1.30
N LYS A 170 -7.49 9.98 -0.76
CA LYS A 170 -7.89 9.63 0.61
C LYS A 170 -6.67 9.34 1.46
N VAL A 171 -6.64 9.91 2.66
CA VAL A 171 -5.64 9.59 3.68
C VAL A 171 -6.33 9.11 4.93
N MET A 172 -5.95 7.93 5.41
CA MET A 172 -6.67 7.26 6.49
C MET A 172 -5.79 6.27 7.26
N ASN A 173 -6.26 5.86 8.43
CA ASN A 173 -5.75 4.67 9.09
C ASN A 173 -6.35 3.41 8.44
N ARG A 174 -5.61 2.31 8.42
CA ARG A 174 -6.00 1.06 7.74
C ARG A 174 -7.33 0.47 8.24
N ASN A 175 -7.69 0.65 9.50
CA ASN A 175 -8.94 0.12 10.06
C ASN A 175 -10.22 0.68 9.40
N VAL A 176 -10.14 1.81 8.68
CA VAL A 176 -11.30 2.34 7.93
C VAL A 176 -11.26 2.00 6.43
N LEU A 177 -10.18 1.38 5.94
CA LEU A 177 -9.95 1.12 4.51
C LEU A 177 -11.13 0.42 3.82
N THR A 178 -11.59 -0.71 4.37
CA THR A 178 -12.66 -1.52 3.76
C THR A 178 -13.95 -0.72 3.61
N ARG A 179 -14.30 0.12 4.58
CA ARG A 179 -15.48 0.98 4.49
C ARG A 179 -15.32 2.01 3.37
N GLU A 180 -14.18 2.71 3.36
CA GLU A 180 -13.92 3.80 2.41
C GLU A 180 -13.82 3.32 0.97
N ILE A 181 -13.29 2.11 0.74
CA ILE A 181 -13.19 1.56 -0.60
C ILE A 181 -14.53 1.00 -1.09
N ASN A 182 -15.32 0.32 -0.23
CA ASN A 182 -16.67 -0.11 -0.60
C ASN A 182 -17.57 1.07 -0.97
N GLN A 183 -17.45 2.18 -0.24
CA GLN A 183 -18.16 3.41 -0.58
C GLN A 183 -17.78 3.91 -1.97
N ASP A 184 -16.49 3.92 -2.32
CA ASP A 184 -16.04 4.35 -3.65
C ASP A 184 -16.47 3.37 -4.74
N LEU A 185 -16.36 2.06 -4.51
CA LEU A 185 -16.81 1.02 -5.45
C LEU A 185 -18.33 1.11 -5.72
N THR A 186 -19.13 1.53 -4.74
CA THR A 186 -20.59 1.65 -4.89
C THR A 186 -21.02 3.00 -5.49
N SER A 187 -20.27 4.08 -5.23
CA SER A 187 -20.68 5.44 -5.60
C SER A 187 -20.07 5.96 -6.89
N LEU A 188 -18.93 5.42 -7.32
CA LEU A 188 -18.25 5.85 -8.53
C LEU A 188 -18.80 5.12 -9.76
N ALA A 189 -18.89 5.84 -10.88
CA ALA A 189 -19.26 5.24 -12.15
C ALA A 189 -18.21 4.21 -12.61
N ASN A 190 -18.69 3.13 -13.24
CA ASN A 190 -17.83 2.18 -13.92
C ASN A 190 -17.07 2.88 -15.06
N ARG A 191 -15.75 2.71 -15.08
CA ARG A 191 -14.81 3.26 -16.05
C ARG A 191 -14.05 2.19 -16.83
N LEU A 192 -13.96 0.98 -16.29
CA LEU A 192 -13.22 -0.13 -16.86
C LEU A 192 -14.14 -1.34 -16.98
N ASN A 193 -14.08 -2.02 -18.13
CA ASN A 193 -14.69 -3.33 -18.31
C ASN A 193 -13.71 -4.45 -17.95
N ILE A 194 -14.21 -5.70 -17.88
CA ILE A 194 -13.40 -6.86 -17.48
C ILE A 194 -12.20 -7.13 -18.40
N TRP A 195 -12.32 -6.81 -19.69
CA TRP A 195 -11.21 -6.93 -20.64
C TRP A 195 -10.11 -5.92 -20.32
N GLU A 196 -10.47 -4.65 -20.09
CA GLU A 196 -9.53 -3.60 -19.71
C GLU A 196 -8.84 -3.92 -18.39
N ILE A 197 -9.59 -4.39 -17.37
CA ILE A 197 -9.03 -4.82 -16.08
C ILE A 197 -7.96 -5.90 -16.29
N ASN A 198 -8.27 -6.93 -17.10
CA ASN A 198 -7.32 -8.01 -17.36
C ASN A 198 -6.11 -7.55 -18.18
N GLN A 199 -6.30 -6.65 -19.16
CA GLN A 199 -5.19 -6.09 -19.94
C GLN A 199 -4.25 -5.26 -19.06
N ILE A 200 -4.78 -4.36 -18.23
CA ILE A 200 -3.98 -3.54 -17.31
C ILE A 200 -3.24 -4.45 -16.31
N TYR A 201 -3.92 -5.46 -15.76
CA TYR A 201 -3.28 -6.41 -14.86
C TYR A 201 -2.13 -7.16 -15.53
N ASN A 202 -2.35 -7.71 -16.73
CA ASN A 202 -1.34 -8.44 -17.48
C ASN A 202 -0.14 -7.55 -17.86
N ASP A 203 -0.39 -6.29 -18.23
CA ASP A 203 0.67 -5.32 -18.49
C ASP A 203 1.54 -5.08 -17.23
N LEU A 204 0.88 -4.67 -16.14
CA LEU A 204 1.58 -4.25 -14.91
C LEU A 204 2.23 -5.41 -14.15
N SER A 205 1.67 -6.62 -14.23
CA SER A 205 2.21 -7.82 -13.56
C SER A 205 3.63 -8.16 -13.99
N ARG A 206 4.05 -7.74 -15.20
CA ARG A 206 5.43 -7.92 -15.70
C ARG A 206 6.47 -7.14 -14.90
N PHE A 207 6.04 -6.13 -14.14
CA PHE A 207 6.88 -5.31 -13.28
C PHE A 207 6.75 -5.67 -11.79
N ALA A 208 5.91 -6.66 -11.45
CA ALA A 208 5.82 -7.22 -10.10
C ALA A 208 6.90 -8.31 -9.91
N LEU A 209 7.06 -8.79 -8.67
CA LEU A 209 7.99 -9.87 -8.32
C LEU A 209 9.43 -9.64 -8.81
N ALA A 210 9.87 -8.38 -8.82
CA ALA A 210 11.20 -8.01 -9.29
C ALA A 210 12.32 -8.79 -8.56
N ASP A 211 13.39 -9.09 -9.30
CA ASP A 211 14.56 -9.79 -8.78
C ASP A 211 15.34 -8.95 -7.74
N ALA A 212 16.28 -9.60 -7.04
CA ALA A 212 17.08 -8.94 -6.02
C ALA A 212 17.90 -7.77 -6.58
N GLN A 213 18.36 -7.86 -7.83
CA GLN A 213 19.16 -6.82 -8.48
C GLN A 213 18.34 -5.55 -8.74
N THR A 214 17.12 -5.70 -9.25
CA THR A 214 16.18 -4.59 -9.50
C THR A 214 15.81 -3.91 -8.19
N LYS A 215 15.52 -4.70 -7.14
CA LYS A 215 15.23 -4.19 -5.79
C LYS A 215 16.41 -3.41 -5.21
N GLN A 216 17.63 -3.93 -5.33
CA GLN A 216 18.83 -3.27 -4.84
C GLN A 216 19.11 -1.96 -5.61
N SER A 217 19.02 -2.00 -6.95
CA SER A 217 19.20 -0.83 -7.81
C SER A 217 18.19 0.29 -7.47
N HIS A 218 16.95 -0.09 -7.15
CA HIS A 218 15.94 0.85 -6.67
C HIS A 218 16.35 1.53 -5.35
N ILE A 219 16.77 0.73 -4.35
CA ILE A 219 17.20 1.24 -3.04
C ILE A 219 18.37 2.21 -3.18
N ASP A 220 19.34 1.88 -4.02
CA ASP A 220 20.52 2.72 -4.25
C ASP A 220 20.12 4.04 -4.90
N ALA A 221 19.29 4.02 -5.95
CA ALA A 221 18.77 5.23 -6.59
C ALA A 221 17.99 6.15 -5.62
N MET A 222 17.28 5.58 -4.64
CA MET A 222 16.56 6.34 -3.61
C MET A 222 17.48 6.97 -2.57
N ARG A 223 18.61 6.33 -2.23
CA ARG A 223 19.61 6.85 -1.31
C ARG A 223 20.39 8.03 -1.91
N TRP A 224 20.72 7.95 -3.20
CA TRP A 224 21.42 9.03 -3.92
C TRP A 224 20.61 10.32 -4.07
N LYS A 225 19.28 10.28 -3.89
CA LYS A 225 18.37 11.44 -3.98
C LYS A 225 18.06 12.11 -2.63
N LYS A 226 18.64 11.64 -1.52
CA LYS A 226 18.53 12.25 -0.19
C LYS A 226 19.69 13.21 0.07
#